data_AF-A0A938RAK8-F1
#
_entry.id   AF-A0A938RAK8-F1
#
_cell.length_a   1.000
_cell.length_b   1.000
_cell.length_c   1.000
_cell.angle_alpha   90.00
_cell.angle_beta   90.00
_cell.angle_gamma   90.00
#
_symmetry.space_group_name_H-M   'P 1'
#
loop_
_entity.id
_entity.type
_entity.pdbx_description
1 polymer ?
#
loop_
_entity_poly.entity_id
_entity_poly.type
_entity_poly.pdbx_seq_one_letter_code
_entity_poly.pdbx_strand_id
1 'polypeptide(L)' 'MAELQWEANSKQMYDKLIESSPKPFRAMTQKKLTEAIVAKVGDGGMVTEDVVVACTKEVTPKPFVGMALKHIEPLMSNKA' A
#
# COMPACT_ATOMS: atom_id res chain seq x y z
N MET A 1 3.35 -17.62 -1.34
CA MET A 1 3.10 -16.20 -1.68
C MET A 1 1.61 -16.02 -1.55
N ALA A 2 1.11 -15.14 -0.68
CA ALA A 2 -0.33 -14.93 -0.53
C ALA A 2 -0.93 -14.53 -1.89
N GLU A 3 -1.96 -15.22 -2.36
CA GLU A 3 -2.70 -14.86 -3.57
C GLU A 3 -3.68 -13.73 -3.25
N LEU A 4 -3.15 -12.52 -3.06
CA LEU A 4 -3.97 -11.33 -2.82
C LEU A 4 -4.83 -11.02 -4.05
N GLN A 5 -6.12 -10.80 -3.83
CA GLN A 5 -7.04 -10.37 -4.89
C GLN A 5 -7.12 -8.85 -4.89
N TRP A 6 -6.68 -8.20 -5.97
CA TRP A 6 -6.62 -6.74 -6.04
C TRP A 6 -7.87 -6.16 -6.69
N GLU A 7 -8.51 -5.21 -6.03
CA GLU A 7 -9.68 -4.50 -6.54
C GLU A 7 -9.31 -3.09 -7.03
N ALA A 8 -9.93 -2.63 -8.12
CA ALA A 8 -9.76 -1.28 -8.67
C ALA A 8 -8.26 -0.90 -8.83
N ASN A 9 -7.86 0.29 -8.37
CA ASN A 9 -6.48 0.77 -8.49
C ASN A 9 -5.59 0.37 -7.32
N SER A 10 -6.07 -0.47 -6.39
CA SER A 10 -5.31 -0.87 -5.19
C SER A 10 -3.93 -1.45 -5.52
N LYS A 11 -3.83 -2.26 -6.58
CA LYS A 11 -2.55 -2.79 -7.05
C LYS A 11 -1.59 -1.69 -7.51
N GLN A 12 -2.10 -0.74 -8.30
CA GLN A 12 -1.29 0.38 -8.78
C GLN A 12 -0.82 1.28 -7.63
N MET A 13 -1.67 1.50 -6.62
CA MET A 13 -1.31 2.24 -5.42
C MET A 13 -0.20 1.52 -4.65
N TYR A 14 -0.32 0.21 -4.44
CA TYR A 14 0.70 -0.61 -3.80
C TYR A 14 2.04 -0.54 -4.54
N ASP A 15 2.03 -0.77 -5.86
CA ASP A 15 3.23 -0.74 -6.69
C ASP A 15 3.89 0.65 -6.65
N LYS A 16 3.09 1.73 -6.69
CA LYS A 16 3.56 3.11 -6.60
C LYS A 16 4.24 3.45 -5.26
N LEU A 17 3.74 2.92 -4.14
CA LEU A 17 4.36 3.11 -2.83
C LEU A 17 5.76 2.50 -2.75
N ILE A 18 5.96 1.36 -3.41
CA ILE A 18 7.27 0.70 -3.47
C ILE A 18 8.20 1.49 -4.40
N GLU A 19 7.73 1.89 -5.58
CA GLU A 19 8.53 2.67 -6.53
C GLU A 19 8.98 4.03 -5.98
N SER A 20 8.08 4.71 -5.27
CA SER A 20 8.33 6.02 -4.65
C SER A 20 9.20 5.94 -3.40
N SER A 21 9.36 4.74 -2.82
CA SER A 21 10.30 4.52 -1.72
C SER A 21 11.76 4.65 -2.22
N PRO A 22 12.67 5.21 -1.40
CA PRO A 22 14.09 5.25 -1.74
C PRO A 22 14.65 3.84 -1.98
N LYS A 23 15.53 3.68 -2.96
CA LYS A 23 16.08 2.37 -3.39
C LYS A 23 16.48 1.45 -2.22
N PRO A 24 17.21 1.90 -1.17
CA PRO A 24 17.60 1.04 -0.06
C PRO A 24 16.42 0.51 0.77
N PHE A 25 15.29 1.21 0.77
CA PHE A 25 14.12 0.86 1.57
C PHE A 25 13.05 0.09 0.80
N ARG A 26 13.11 0.02 -0.54
CA ARG A 26 12.06 -0.61 -1.36
C ARG A 26 11.71 -2.03 -0.93
N ALA A 27 12.72 -2.88 -0.72
CA ALA A 27 12.52 -4.25 -0.28
C ALA A 27 11.87 -4.31 1.12
N MET A 28 12.25 -3.41 2.02
CA MET A 28 11.64 -3.30 3.35
C MET A 28 10.20 -2.78 3.28
N THR A 29 9.93 -1.75 2.47
CA THR A 29 8.58 -1.21 2.23
C THR A 29 7.69 -2.30 1.68
N GLN A 30 8.13 -3.00 0.62
CA GLN A 30 7.38 -4.09 0.00
C GLN A 30 7.02 -5.16 1.04
N LYS A 31 8.03 -5.64 1.79
CA LYS A 31 7.83 -6.66 2.83
C LYS A 31 6.81 -6.21 3.88
N LYS A 32 7.03 -5.05 4.51
CA LYS A 32 6.16 -4.57 5.60
C LYS A 32 4.75 -4.26 5.11
N LEU A 33 4.61 -3.65 3.95
CA LEU A 33 3.31 -3.32 3.38
C LEU A 33 2.54 -4.59 3.02
N THR A 34 3.19 -5.60 2.43
CA THR A 34 2.55 -6.91 2.17
C THR A 34 2.17 -7.62 3.46
N GLU A 35 3.05 -7.65 4.47
CA GLU A 35 2.74 -8.26 5.78
C GLU A 35 1.51 -7.59 6.42
N ALA A 36 1.45 -6.25 6.38
CA ALA A 36 0.30 -5.51 6.91
C ALA A 36 -0.99 -5.77 6.11
N ILE A 37 -0.91 -5.86 4.79
CA ILE A 37 -2.08 -6.17 3.94
C ILE A 37 -2.58 -7.59 4.26
N VAL A 38 -1.70 -8.59 4.25
CA VAL A 38 -2.05 -9.99 4.54
C VAL A 38 -2.62 -10.12 5.96
N ALA A 39 -2.05 -9.44 6.95
CA ALA A 39 -2.59 -9.43 8.31
C ALA A 39 -4.02 -8.85 8.39
N LYS A 40 -4.39 -7.97 7.45
CA LYS A 40 -5.67 -7.26 7.45
C LYS A 40 -6.76 -7.96 6.65
N VAL A 41 -6.41 -8.60 5.54
CA VAL A 41 -7.38 -9.24 4.61
C VAL A 41 -7.31 -10.77 4.62
N GLY A 42 -6.28 -11.35 5.23
CA GLY A 42 -5.99 -12.78 5.21
C GLY A 42 -5.32 -13.25 3.92
N ASP A 43 -4.86 -14.49 3.91
CA ASP A 43 -4.40 -15.15 2.68
C ASP A 43 -5.59 -15.31 1.71
N GLY A 44 -5.43 -14.88 0.46
CA GLY A 44 -6.53 -14.91 -0.52
C GLY A 44 -7.50 -13.72 -0.43
N GLY A 45 -7.30 -12.82 0.53
CA GLY A 45 -8.22 -11.72 0.79
C GLY A 45 -8.22 -10.63 -0.28
N MET A 46 -9.34 -9.90 -0.32
CA MET A 46 -9.53 -8.78 -1.25
C MET A 46 -8.85 -7.52 -0.73
N VAL A 47 -7.98 -6.95 -1.55
CA VAL A 47 -7.26 -5.71 -1.29
C VAL A 47 -7.95 -4.58 -2.03
N THR A 48 -8.52 -3.66 -1.25
CA THR A 48 -9.16 -2.44 -1.75
C THR A 48 -8.21 -1.24 -1.61
N GLU A 49 -8.57 -0.11 -2.23
CA GLU A 49 -7.81 1.14 -2.09
C GLU A 49 -7.73 1.58 -0.62
N ASP A 50 -8.81 1.42 0.15
CA ASP A 50 -8.88 1.73 1.58
C ASP A 50 -7.95 0.84 2.42
N VAL A 51 -7.82 -0.44 2.05
CA VAL A 51 -6.85 -1.35 2.69
C VAL A 51 -5.43 -0.83 2.47
N VAL A 52 -5.08 -0.46 1.24
CA VAL A 52 -3.74 0.06 0.93
C VAL A 52 -3.46 1.36 1.70
N VAL A 53 -4.43 2.28 1.78
CA VAL A 53 -4.30 3.52 2.56
C VAL A 53 -4.12 3.24 4.05
N ALA A 54 -4.93 2.35 4.62
CA ALA A 54 -4.85 1.98 6.03
C ALA A 54 -3.48 1.37 6.36
N CYS A 55 -3.04 0.37 5.58
CA CYS A 55 -1.74 -0.27 5.77
C CYS A 55 -0.59 0.72 5.57
N THR A 56 -0.68 1.63 4.59
CA THR A 56 0.32 2.70 4.39
C THR A 56 0.46 3.58 5.62
N LYS A 57 -0.65 3.98 6.24
CA LYS A 57 -0.66 4.79 7.46
C LYS A 57 -0.08 4.06 8.67
N GLU A 58 -0.19 2.73 8.70
CA GLU A 58 0.32 1.88 9.77
C GLU A 58 1.82 1.62 9.66
N VAL A 59 2.31 1.27 8.46
CA VAL A 59 3.70 0.84 8.26
C VAL A 59 4.66 2.00 8.00
N THR A 60 4.15 3.13 7.51
CA THR A 60 4.96 4.29 7.15
C THR A 60 5.21 5.15 8.38
N PRO A 61 6.47 5.52 8.70
CA PRO A 61 6.73 6.44 9.81
C PRO A 61 5.98 7.77 9.63
N LYS A 62 5.50 8.34 10.74
CA LYS A 62 4.70 9.58 10.76
C LYS A 62 5.29 10.73 9.91
N PRO A 63 6.62 10.98 9.89
CA PRO A 63 7.17 12.05 9.05
C PRO A 63 6.98 11.84 7.54
N PHE A 64 6.83 10.58 7.10
CA PHE A 64 6.79 10.21 5.68
C PHE A 64 5.38 9.84 5.21
N VAL A 65 4.43 9.60 6.12
CA VAL A 65 3.08 9.16 5.77
C VAL A 65 2.37 10.13 4.82
N GLY A 66 2.50 11.44 5.06
CA GLY A 66 1.89 12.45 4.19
C GLY A 66 2.47 12.44 2.78
N MET A 67 3.78 12.20 2.65
CA MET A 67 4.45 12.09 1.35
C MET A 67 4.03 10.81 0.62
N ALA A 68 3.97 9.68 1.33
CA ALA A 68 3.54 8.41 0.78
C ALA A 68 2.09 8.49 0.24
N LEU A 69 1.17 9.09 1.02
CA LEU A 69 -0.22 9.27 0.59
C LEU A 69 -0.34 10.18 -0.63
N LYS A 70 0.43 11.27 -0.71
CA LYS A 70 0.46 12.14 -1.90
C LYS A 70 0.89 11.43 -3.19
N HIS A 71 1.72 10.39 -3.10
CA HIS A 71 2.15 9.63 -4.28
C HIS A 71 1.04 8.75 -4.87
N ILE A 72 0.07 8.34 -4.06
CA ILE A 72 -1.04 7.47 -4.47
C ILE A 72 -2.37 8.19 -4.59
N GLU A 73 -2.49 9.41 -4.08
CA GLU A 73 -3.67 10.27 -4.21
C GLU A 73 -4.20 10.40 -5.66
N PRO A 74 -3.36 10.56 -6.71
CA PRO A 74 -3.85 10.61 -8.09
C PRO A 74 -4.47 9.30 -8.59
N LEU A 75 -4.18 8.18 -7.93
CA LEU A 75 -4.64 6.83 -8.27
C LEU A 75 -5.89 6.42 -7.50
N MET A 76 -6.27 7.16 -6.46
CA MET A 76 -7.48 6.87 -5.69
C MET A 76 -8.72 7.16 -6.54
N SER A 77 -9.65 6.21 -6.57
CA SER A 77 -10.90 6.30 -7.33
C SER A 77 -11.92 7.19 -6.62
N ASN A 78 -11.92 7.21 -5.28
CA ASN A 78 -12.71 8.15 -4.49
C ASN A 78 -11.94 9.47 -4.29
N LYS A 79 -11.96 10.33 -5.31
CA LYS A 79 -11.67 11.74 -5.13
C LYS A 79 -12.86 12.36 -4.40
N ALA A 80 -12.75 12.55 -3.09
CA ALA A 80 -13.65 13.44 -2.36
C ALA A 80 -13.45 14.89 -2.83
#